data_AF-X6GL83-F1
#
_entry.id   AF-X6GL83-F1
#
_cell.length_a   1.000
_cell.length_b   1.000
_cell.length_c   1.000
_cell.angle_alpha   90.00
_cell.angle_beta   90.00
_cell.angle_gamma   90.00
#
_symmetry.space_group_name_H-M   'P 1'
#
loop_
_entity.id
_entity.type
_entity.pdbx_description
1 polymer ?
#
loop_
_entity_poly.entity_id
_entity_poly.type
_entity_poly.pdbx_seq_one_letter_code
_entity_poly.pdbx_strand_id
1 'polypeptide(L)' 'MPTFVCTPASLSQEVWLGLGAQAGEARLRKVVTGGGFKRFRRAAETPFNMVLEARP' A
#
# COMPACT_ATOMS: atom_id res chain seq x y z
N MET A 1 -13.19 11.83 -5.97
CA MET A 1 -12.97 12.72 -4.82
C MET A 1 -12.26 11.99 -3.66
N PRO A 2 -11.04 11.43 -3.85
CA PRO A 2 -10.26 10.80 -2.74
C PRO A 2 -9.53 11.82 -1.85
N THR A 3 -9.15 12.98 -2.41
CA THR A 3 -8.35 14.01 -1.72
C THR A 3 -9.00 14.60 -0.47
N PHE A 4 -10.33 14.63 -0.40
CA PHE A 4 -11.07 15.26 0.71
C PHE A 4 -11.59 14.28 1.76
N VAL A 5 -11.44 12.96 1.54
CA VAL A 5 -12.01 11.96 2.45
C VAL A 5 -10.94 10.97 2.89
N CYS A 6 -10.47 10.10 2.00
CA CYS A 6 -9.61 8.99 2.41
C CYS A 6 -8.18 9.43 2.79
N THR A 7 -7.60 10.42 2.10
CA THR A 7 -6.28 10.96 2.47
C THR A 7 -6.29 11.68 3.82
N PRO A 8 -7.14 12.70 4.09
CA PRO A 8 -7.17 13.35 5.39
C PRO A 8 -7.60 12.41 6.53
N ALA A 9 -8.52 11.47 6.29
CA ALA A 9 -8.87 10.46 7.29
C ALA A 9 -7.74 9.47 7.60
N SER A 10 -6.96 9.06 6.59
CA SER A 10 -5.77 8.21 6.82
C SER A 10 -4.67 8.95 7.54
N LEU A 11 -4.53 10.26 7.29
CA LEU A 11 -3.63 11.09 8.05
C LEU A 11 -4.12 11.13 9.49
N SER A 12 -5.36 11.54 9.80
CA SER A 12 -5.86 11.67 11.19
C SER A 12 -5.74 10.47 12.14
N GLN A 13 -5.41 9.27 11.66
CA GLN A 13 -5.18 8.09 12.48
C GLN A 13 -3.76 8.07 13.07
N GLU A 14 -3.54 7.44 14.22
CA GLU A 14 -2.22 7.36 14.91
C GLU A 14 -1.05 6.90 14.04
N VAL A 15 -1.33 6.16 12.97
CA VAL A 15 -0.34 5.61 12.03
C VAL A 15 0.04 6.62 10.93
N TRP A 16 -0.81 7.60 10.61
CA TRP A 16 -0.60 8.73 9.67
C TRP A 16 0.00 8.37 8.30
N LEU A 17 -0.22 7.16 7.77
CA LEU A 17 0.54 6.65 6.61
C LEU A 17 0.14 7.25 5.26
N GLY A 18 -1.13 7.65 5.07
CA GLY A 18 -1.60 8.31 3.84
C GLY A 18 -1.31 7.55 2.54
N LEU A 19 -1.40 6.22 2.54
CA LEU A 19 -1.05 5.41 1.36
C LEU A 19 -2.13 5.52 0.27
N GLY A 20 -1.71 5.89 -0.94
CA GLY A 20 -2.55 5.90 -2.13
C GLY A 20 -2.13 4.86 -3.16
N ALA A 21 -2.86 4.81 -4.28
CA ALA A 21 -2.61 3.87 -5.38
C ALA A 21 -1.20 3.95 -5.98
N GLN A 22 -0.49 5.07 -5.78
CA GLN A 22 0.85 5.31 -6.31
C GLN A 22 1.92 5.34 -5.20
N ALA A 23 1.67 4.70 -4.06
CA ALA A 23 2.64 4.65 -2.96
C ALA A 23 3.95 3.92 -3.31
N GLY A 24 3.96 3.11 -4.38
CA GLY A 24 5.11 2.35 -4.84
C GLY A 24 5.38 1.06 -4.05
N GLU A 25 6.06 0.09 -4.67
CA GLU A 25 6.25 -1.24 -4.08
C GLU A 25 6.99 -1.20 -2.74
N ALA A 26 8.03 -0.37 -2.60
CA ALA A 26 8.87 -0.37 -1.41
C ALA A 26 8.10 0.02 -0.14
N ARG A 27 7.26 1.07 -0.22
CA ARG A 27 6.39 1.49 0.90
C ARG A 27 5.33 0.44 1.20
N LEU A 28 4.70 -0.10 0.16
CA LEU A 28 3.68 -1.14 0.30
C LEU A 28 4.26 -2.41 0.94
N ARG A 29 5.44 -2.85 0.50
CA ARG A 29 6.17 -4.00 1.08
C ARG A 29 6.39 -3.81 2.57
N LYS A 30 6.91 -2.65 2.99
CA LYS A 30 7.19 -2.36 4.41
C LYS A 30 5.95 -2.50 5.29
N VAL A 31 4.82 -1.95 4.84
CA VAL A 31 3.55 -2.01 5.58
C VAL A 31 3.00 -3.43 5.60
N VAL A 32 3.00 -4.13 4.46
CA VAL A 32 2.49 -5.49 4.36
C VAL A 32 3.31 -6.47 5.21
N THR A 33 4.64 -6.37 5.18
CA THR A 33 5.50 -7.20 6.03
C THR A 33 5.38 -6.85 7.51
N GLY A 34 5.20 -5.56 7.84
CA GLY A 34 4.90 -5.12 9.21
C GLY A 34 3.57 -5.64 9.73
N GLY A 35 2.60 -5.86 8.84
CA GLY A 35 1.29 -6.48 9.14
C GLY A 35 1.32 -8.01 9.29
N GLY A 36 2.49 -8.65 9.24
CA GLY A 36 2.65 -10.08 9.50
C GLY A 36 2.68 -11.00 8.28
N PHE A 37 2.58 -10.47 7.06
CA PHE A 37 2.76 -11.26 5.83
C PHE A 37 4.25 -11.52 5.58
N LYS A 38 4.66 -12.79 5.45
CA LYS A 38 6.08 -13.15 5.32
C LYS A 38 6.55 -13.28 3.88
N ARG A 39 5.64 -13.48 2.94
CA ARG A 39 5.94 -13.65 1.51
C ARG A 39 5.31 -12.52 0.73
N PHE A 40 6.15 -11.69 0.09
CA PHE A 40 5.68 -10.55 -0.71
C PHE A 40 6.44 -10.46 -2.03
N ARG A 41 5.72 -10.48 -3.16
CA ARG A 41 6.30 -10.43 -4.51
C ARG A 41 5.41 -9.66 -5.47
N ARG A 42 6.01 -9.14 -6.55
CA ARG A 42 5.27 -8.68 -7.73
C ARG A 42 4.78 -9.90 -8.51
N ALA A 43 3.47 -10.04 -8.64
CA ALA A 43 2.84 -11.17 -9.31
C ALA A 43 2.65 -10.93 -10.81
N ALA A 44 2.35 -9.68 -11.18
CA ALA A 44 2.22 -9.24 -12.56
C ALA A 44 2.48 -7.72 -12.65
N GLU A 45 2.79 -7.26 -13.85
CA GLU A 45 2.98 -5.84 -14.15
C GLU A 45 2.46 -5.53 -15.54
N THR A 46 1.79 -4.40 -15.68
CA THR A 46 1.39 -3.80 -16.95
C THR A 46 1.87 -2.35 -16.98
N PRO A 47 1.77 -1.63 -18.11
CA PRO A 47 2.19 -0.22 -18.17
C PRO A 47 1.52 0.70 -17.16
N PHE A 48 0.36 0.30 -16.62
CA PHE A 48 -0.42 1.12 -15.69
C PHE A 48 -0.61 0.48 -14.32
N ASN A 49 -0.38 -0.84 -14.19
CA ASN A 49 -0.73 -1.58 -12.99
C ASN A 49 0.44 -2.41 -12.48
N MET A 50 0.60 -2.41 -11.17
CA MET A 50 1.52 -3.28 -10.44
C MET A 50 0.71 -4.18 -9.53
N VAL A 51 0.74 -5.49 -9.77
CA VAL A 51 0.00 -6.48 -8.98
C VAL A 51 0.95 -7.12 -7.98
N LEU A 52 0.63 -7.01 -6.69
CA LEU A 52 1.46 -7.51 -5.59
C LEU A 52 0.73 -8.67 -4.89
N GLU A 53 1.42 -9.78 -4.68
CA GLU A 53 0.94 -10.92 -3.90
C GLU A 53 1.57 -10.88 -2.51
N ALA A 54 0.74 -10.97 -1.47
CA ALA A 54 1.13 -11.13 -0.08
C ALA A 54 0.59 -12.45 0.47
N ARG A 55 1.44 -13.27 1.09
CA ARG A 55 1.04 -14.51 1.78
C ARG A 55 1.58 -14.54 3.22
N PRO A 56 0.83 -15.16 4.16
CA PRO A 56 1.33 -15.42 5.51
C PRO A 56 2.65 -16.19 5.52
#